data_AF-A0A9Q0LEB5-F1
#
_entry.id   AF-A0A9Q0LEB5-F1
#
_cell.length_a   1.000
_cell.length_b   1.000
_cell.length_c   1.000
_cell.angle_alpha   90.00
_cell.angle_beta   90.00
_cell.angle_gamma   90.00
#
_symmetry.space_group_name_H-M   'P 1'
#
loop_
_entity.id
_entity.type
_entity.pdbx_description
1 polymer ?
#
loop_
_entity_poly.entity_id
_entity_poly.type
_entity_poly.pdbx_seq_one_letter_code
_entity_poly.pdbx_strand_id
1 'polypeptide(L)'
;MICLGCGMNFWLTHKYNINFYVLDPSYNDYMNHIYVKPYTRVLPYIIGIGCAMILISFYEKRKQNQINQNLDEKDRLINTKVYLKKSNLKTILFGYLIFIIIFVMLVIVILLPYNNYKNEGKNWNINGNAAYIGLSKLFWGIGIGGIVIIFYNYTNIFPLIRKFLSLELWTPFARLTYNAYLMHPIIMHLVNSSTRILFNYNAVPISFLN
;
A
#
# COMPACT_ATOMS: atom_id res chain seq x y z
N MET A 1 -9.80 -13.92 4.61
CA MET A 1 -8.33 -13.85 4.38
C MET A 1 -7.70 -12.56 4.91
N ILE A 2 -8.30 -11.38 4.70
CA ILE A 2 -7.74 -10.10 5.22
C ILE A 2 -7.62 -10.12 6.76
N CYS A 3 -8.69 -10.49 7.48
CA CYS A 3 -8.67 -10.62 8.93
C CYS A 3 -7.66 -11.67 9.43
N LEU A 4 -7.47 -12.75 8.65
CA LEU A 4 -6.47 -13.78 8.96
C LEU A 4 -5.05 -13.24 8.84
N GLY A 5 -4.74 -12.42 7.84
CA GLY A 5 -3.39 -11.87 7.70
C GLY A 5 -3.10 -10.72 8.68
N CYS A 6 -4.07 -9.87 9.00
CA CYS A 6 -3.90 -8.89 10.11
C CYS A 6 -3.76 -9.59 11.46
N GLY A 7 -4.64 -10.55 11.74
CA GLY A 7 -4.63 -11.33 12.98
C GLY A 7 -3.34 -12.15 13.14
N MET A 8 -2.84 -12.75 12.06
CA MET A 8 -1.57 -13.49 12.07
C MET A 8 -0.38 -12.57 12.38
N ASN A 9 -0.29 -11.41 11.73
CA ASN A 9 0.75 -10.42 12.03
C ASN A 9 0.68 -9.93 13.48
N PHE A 10 -0.53 -9.67 13.99
CA PHE A 10 -0.76 -9.26 15.36
C PHE A 10 -0.32 -10.35 16.36
N TRP A 11 -0.76 -11.59 16.13
CA TRP A 11 -0.42 -12.73 16.97
C TRP A 11 1.08 -13.04 16.98
N LEU A 12 1.73 -13.04 15.82
CA LEU A 12 3.18 -13.26 15.72
C LEU A 12 3.96 -12.17 16.47
N THR A 13 3.54 -10.91 16.33
CA THR A 13 4.19 -9.81 17.04
C THR A 13 4.07 -9.97 18.55
N HIS A 14 2.91 -10.39 19.04
CA HIS A 14 2.69 -10.62 20.47
C HIS A 14 3.47 -11.83 20.99
N LYS A 15 3.50 -12.93 20.23
CA LYS A 15 4.17 -14.17 20.60
C LYS A 15 5.69 -14.02 20.72
N TYR A 16 6.30 -13.24 19.84
CA TYR A 16 7.75 -13.08 19.75
C TYR A 16 8.24 -11.72 20.27
N ASN A 17 7.36 -10.91 20.87
CA ASN A 17 7.66 -9.56 21.36
C ASN A 17 8.44 -8.69 20.35
N ILE A 18 7.96 -8.69 19.12
CA ILE A 18 8.67 -8.11 17.98
C ILE A 18 8.48 -6.59 17.96
N ASN A 19 9.60 -5.87 17.80
CA ASN A 19 9.61 -4.46 17.46
C ASN A 19 9.76 -4.26 15.94
N PHE A 20 9.12 -3.24 15.38
CA PHE A 20 9.36 -2.85 13.98
C PHE A 20 10.60 -1.96 13.82
N TYR A 21 11.19 -1.50 14.93
CA TYR A 21 12.41 -0.71 14.91
C TYR A 21 13.59 -1.54 14.39
N VAL A 22 14.28 -1.02 13.37
CA VAL A 22 15.29 -1.78 12.60
C VAL A 22 16.53 -2.12 13.43
N LEU A 23 16.89 -1.29 14.41
CA LEU A 23 18.07 -1.52 15.25
C LEU A 23 17.72 -2.25 16.57
N ASP A 24 16.49 -2.75 16.70
CA ASP A 24 16.08 -3.53 17.86
C ASP A 24 16.71 -4.93 17.83
N PRO A 25 17.13 -5.50 18.98
CA PRO A 25 17.62 -6.88 19.04
C PRO A 25 16.65 -7.92 18.46
N SER A 26 15.33 -7.67 18.56
CA SER A 26 14.27 -8.52 17.98
C SER A 26 14.11 -8.38 16.46
N TYR A 27 14.93 -7.55 15.78
CA TYR A 27 14.82 -7.35 14.33
C TYR A 27 15.03 -8.64 13.53
N ASN A 28 15.88 -9.55 14.00
CA ASN A 28 16.02 -10.86 13.36
C ASN A 28 14.72 -11.67 13.41
N ASP A 29 13.98 -11.61 14.52
CA ASP A 29 12.68 -12.27 14.66
C ASP A 29 11.62 -11.60 13.79
N TYR A 30 11.63 -10.27 13.69
CA TYR A 30 10.83 -9.54 12.69
C TYR A 30 11.11 -10.09 11.29
N MET A 31 12.38 -10.20 10.91
CA MET A 31 12.77 -10.66 9.59
C MET A 31 12.33 -12.11 9.33
N ASN A 32 12.55 -13.00 10.29
CA ASN A 32 12.27 -14.43 10.14
C ASN A 32 10.77 -14.78 10.19
N HIS A 33 10.00 -14.12 11.05
CA HIS A 33 8.60 -14.48 11.30
C HIS A 33 7.60 -13.60 10.56
N ILE A 34 7.94 -12.32 10.33
CA ILE A 34 7.00 -11.33 9.78
C ILE A 34 7.40 -10.90 8.38
N TYR A 35 8.68 -10.61 8.14
CA TYR A 35 9.14 -10.14 6.85
C TYR A 35 9.17 -11.31 5.87
N VAL A 36 10.11 -12.25 5.97
CA VAL A 36 10.38 -13.28 4.95
C VAL A 36 9.16 -14.16 4.62
N LYS A 37 8.28 -14.40 5.58
CA LYS A 37 7.15 -15.31 5.41
C LYS A 37 6.10 -14.73 4.43
N PRO A 38 5.63 -15.51 3.43
CA PRO A 38 4.72 -14.97 2.40
C PRO A 38 3.31 -14.67 2.95
N TYR A 39 2.82 -15.45 3.92
CA TYR A 39 1.46 -15.34 4.43
C TYR A 39 1.20 -14.04 5.24
N THR A 40 2.25 -13.41 5.79
CA THR A 40 2.16 -12.11 6.47
C THR A 40 2.16 -10.92 5.50
N ARG A 41 2.47 -11.17 4.22
CA ARG A 41 2.56 -10.16 3.15
C ARG A 41 1.48 -10.28 2.08
N VAL A 42 0.61 -11.29 2.15
CA VAL A 42 -0.45 -11.52 1.15
C VAL A 42 -1.50 -10.39 1.10
N LEU A 43 -1.63 -9.60 2.17
CA LEU A 43 -2.66 -8.58 2.33
C LEU A 43 -2.78 -7.55 1.19
N PRO A 44 -1.72 -6.79 0.85
CA PRO A 44 -1.79 -5.79 -0.22
C PRO A 44 -2.19 -6.40 -1.57
N TYR A 45 -1.84 -7.66 -1.84
CA TYR A 45 -2.23 -8.34 -3.08
C TYR A 45 -3.74 -8.60 -3.14
N ILE A 46 -4.33 -9.08 -2.04
CA ILE A 46 -5.79 -9.32 -1.96
C ILE A 46 -6.55 -8.00 -2.13
N ILE A 47 -6.07 -6.93 -1.48
CA ILE A 47 -6.69 -5.60 -1.62
C ILE A 47 -6.58 -5.12 -3.07
N GLY A 48 -5.43 -5.29 -3.71
CA GLY A 48 -5.23 -4.96 -5.12
C GLY A 48 -6.20 -5.69 -6.05
N ILE A 49 -6.39 -6.99 -5.87
CA ILE A 49 -7.38 -7.78 -6.62
C ILE A 49 -8.80 -7.26 -6.37
N GLY A 50 -9.15 -6.97 -5.11
CA GLY A 50 -10.42 -6.35 -4.74
C GLY A 50 -10.68 -5.04 -5.47
N CYS A 51 -9.69 -4.14 -5.46
CA CYS A 51 -9.77 -2.87 -6.17
C CYS A 51 -9.90 -3.04 -7.69
N ALA A 52 -9.17 -4.01 -8.27
CA ALA A 52 -9.26 -4.31 -9.70
C ALA A 52 -10.66 -4.80 -10.09
N MET A 53 -11.27 -5.70 -9.31
CA MET A 53 -12.64 -6.16 -9.54
C MET A 53 -13.64 -5.00 -9.52
N ILE A 54 -13.53 -4.11 -8.52
CA ILE A 54 -14.37 -2.91 -8.42
C ILE A 54 -14.21 -2.00 -9.66
N LEU A 55 -12.97 -1.78 -10.10
CA LEU A 55 -12.68 -0.97 -11.29
C LEU A 55 -13.28 -1.58 -12.56
N ILE A 56 -13.21 -2.91 -12.71
CA ILE A 56 -13.81 -3.62 -13.85
C ILE A 56 -15.32 -3.43 -13.85
N SER A 57 -15.99 -3.58 -12.71
CA SER A 57 -17.43 -3.33 -12.61
C SER A 57 -17.82 -1.90 -13.02
N PHE A 58 -17.01 -0.90 -12.66
CA PHE A 58 -17.24 0.48 -13.10
C PHE A 58 -16.97 0.68 -14.59
N TYR A 59 -15.95 0.03 -15.13
CA TYR A 59 -15.62 0.05 -16.55
C TYR A 59 -16.76 -0.53 -17.39
N GLU A 60 -17.27 -1.71 -17.05
CA GLU A 60 -18.37 -2.36 -17.77
C GLU A 60 -19.64 -1.51 -17.74
N LYS A 61 -19.99 -0.94 -16.58
CA LYS A 61 -21.14 -0.05 -16.44
C LYS A 61 -21.02 1.19 -17.33
N ARG A 62 -19.82 1.77 -17.44
CA ARG A 62 -19.58 2.93 -18.33
C ARG A 62 -19.67 2.54 -19.80
N LYS A 63 -19.09 1.40 -20.18
CA LYS A 63 -19.16 0.86 -21.54
C LYS A 63 -20.61 0.61 -21.95
N GLN A 64 -21.43 0.00 -21.09
CA GLN A 64 -22.84 -0.23 -21.37
C GLN A 64 -23.61 1.10 -21.52
N ASN A 65 -23.34 2.08 -20.66
CA ASN A 65 -23.98 3.40 -20.76
C ASN A 65 -23.60 4.11 -22.07
N GLN A 66 -22.36 3.96 -22.56
CA GLN A 66 -21.94 4.50 -23.86
C GLN A 66 -22.64 3.79 -25.02
N ILE A 67 -22.77 2.45 -24.98
CA ILE A 67 -23.48 1.68 -26.01
C ILE A 67 -24.96 2.08 -26.06
N ASN A 68 -25.63 2.16 -24.90
CA ASN A 68 -27.02 2.59 -24.82
C ASN A 68 -27.19 4.05 -25.30
N GLN A 69 -26.23 4.93 -24.98
CA GLN A 69 -26.23 6.31 -25.49
C GLN A 69 -26.05 6.37 -27.01
N ASN A 70 -25.20 5.56 -27.63
CA ASN A 70 -24.99 5.54 -29.08
C ASN A 70 -26.20 4.94 -29.84
N LEU A 71 -26.90 3.96 -29.24
CA LEU A 71 -28.17 3.45 -29.74
C LEU A 71 -29.24 4.54 -29.66
N ASP A 72 -29.33 5.22 -28.52
CA ASP A 72 -30.22 6.37 -28.36
C ASP A 72 -29.80 7.57 -29.23
N GLU A 73 -28.52 7.77 -29.58
CA GLU A 73 -28.02 8.92 -30.34
C GLU A 73 -28.54 8.93 -31.79
N LYS A 74 -28.74 7.74 -32.38
CA LYS A 74 -29.48 7.58 -33.64
C LYS A 74 -30.91 8.11 -33.55
N ASP A 75 -31.57 7.94 -32.40
CA ASP A 75 -32.94 8.44 -32.15
C ASP A 75 -32.94 9.89 -31.60
N ARG A 76 -31.83 10.34 -30.99
CA ARG A 76 -31.69 11.62 -30.28
C ARG A 76 -31.14 12.76 -31.12
N LEU A 77 -30.60 12.56 -32.33
CA LEU A 77 -30.21 13.67 -33.23
C LEU A 77 -31.34 14.73 -33.39
N ILE A 78 -32.59 14.29 -33.26
CA ILE A 78 -33.82 15.11 -33.27
C ILE A 78 -34.02 15.95 -31.97
N ASN A 79 -33.39 15.59 -30.85
CA ASN A 79 -33.60 16.15 -29.49
C ASN A 79 -32.33 16.76 -28.83
N THR A 80 -31.18 16.78 -29.50
CA THR A 80 -29.82 16.83 -28.87
C THR A 80 -29.28 18.15 -28.32
N LYS A 81 -30.02 19.27 -28.21
CA LYS A 81 -29.45 20.49 -27.58
C LYS A 81 -29.52 20.51 -26.05
N VAL A 82 -30.21 19.54 -25.43
CA VAL A 82 -30.70 19.67 -24.04
C VAL A 82 -29.84 19.00 -22.95
N TYR A 83 -28.87 18.13 -23.28
CA TYR A 83 -28.28 17.21 -22.28
C TYR A 83 -26.76 17.32 -22.03
N LEU A 84 -26.18 18.52 -22.01
CA LEU A 84 -24.84 18.70 -21.43
C LEU A 84 -24.90 18.41 -19.92
N LYS A 85 -24.58 17.16 -19.55
CA LYS A 85 -24.63 16.63 -18.18
C LYS A 85 -23.59 17.32 -17.30
N LYS A 86 -23.99 18.44 -16.71
CA LYS A 86 -23.25 19.18 -15.68
C LYS A 86 -23.15 18.31 -14.42
N SER A 87 -21.94 17.97 -13.98
CA SER A 87 -21.72 17.25 -12.73
C SER A 87 -22.12 18.13 -11.54
N ASN A 88 -22.89 17.58 -10.60
CA ASN A 88 -23.32 18.31 -9.41
C ASN A 88 -22.13 18.72 -8.54
N LEU A 89 -22.08 20.00 -8.12
CA LEU A 89 -21.03 20.55 -7.25
C LEU A 89 -20.86 19.74 -5.95
N LYS A 90 -21.96 19.22 -5.39
CA LYS A 90 -21.93 18.35 -4.21
C LYS A 90 -21.13 17.06 -4.43
N THR A 91 -21.22 16.46 -5.62
CA THR A 91 -20.44 15.27 -5.98
C THR A 91 -18.96 15.60 -6.12
N ILE A 92 -18.63 16.80 -6.61
CA ILE A 92 -17.27 17.31 -6.71
C ILE A 92 -16.64 17.43 -5.31
N LEU A 93 -17.30 18.18 -4.42
CA LEU A 93 -16.84 18.40 -3.05
C LEU A 93 -16.70 17.10 -2.26
N PHE A 94 -17.63 16.16 -2.43
CA PHE A 94 -17.56 14.85 -1.80
C PHE A 94 -16.33 14.05 -2.24
N GLY A 95 -15.98 14.10 -3.53
CA GLY A 95 -14.76 13.46 -4.05
C GLY A 95 -13.48 14.02 -3.42
N TYR A 96 -13.35 15.34 -3.29
CA TYR A 96 -12.22 15.99 -2.62
C TYR A 96 -12.12 15.60 -1.14
N LEU A 97 -13.26 15.54 -0.44
CA LEU A 97 -13.30 15.17 0.98
C LEU A 97 -12.77 13.75 1.20
N ILE A 98 -13.22 12.77 0.39
CA ILE A 98 -12.71 11.39 0.48
C ILE A 98 -11.22 11.34 0.15
N PHE A 99 -10.78 12.06 -0.89
CA PHE A 99 -9.36 12.10 -1.26
C PHE A 99 -8.49 12.63 -0.11
N ILE A 100 -8.89 13.72 0.55
CA ILE A 100 -8.18 14.29 1.70
C ILE A 100 -8.14 13.29 2.86
N ILE A 101 -9.26 12.61 3.17
CA ILE A 101 -9.31 11.59 4.23
C ILE A 101 -8.31 10.47 3.96
N ILE A 102 -8.28 9.95 2.73
CA ILE A 102 -7.35 8.88 2.35
C ILE A 102 -5.90 9.37 2.41
N PHE A 103 -5.63 10.58 1.92
CA PHE A 103 -4.30 11.16 1.94
C PHE A 103 -3.79 11.36 3.37
N VAL A 104 -4.62 11.90 4.26
CA VAL A 104 -4.32 12.06 5.69
C VAL A 104 -4.07 10.70 6.34
N MET A 105 -4.88 9.69 6.04
CA MET A 105 -4.67 8.32 6.52
C MET A 105 -3.30 7.77 6.11
N LEU A 106 -2.89 7.94 4.84
CA LEU A 106 -1.59 7.50 4.34
C LEU A 106 -0.43 8.22 5.04
N VAL A 107 -0.55 9.54 5.22
CA VAL A 107 0.45 10.35 5.94
C VAL A 107 0.57 9.88 7.40
N ILE A 108 -0.57 9.62 8.06
CA ILE A 108 -0.58 9.10 9.43
C ILE A 108 0.14 7.76 9.52
N VAL A 109 -0.08 6.83 8.59
CA VAL A 109 0.60 5.52 8.58
C VAL A 109 2.12 5.66 8.45
N ILE A 110 2.61 6.67 7.70
CA ILE A 110 4.03 6.95 7.55
C ILE A 110 4.62 7.62 8.80
N LEU A 111 3.90 8.58 9.40
CA LEU A 111 4.41 9.40 10.50
C LEU A 111 4.21 8.77 11.88
N LEU A 112 3.25 7.85 12.06
CA LEU A 112 2.99 7.14 13.32
C LEU A 112 4.28 6.61 13.97
N PRO A 113 5.13 5.84 13.28
CA PRO A 113 6.30 5.23 13.91
C PRO A 113 7.42 6.23 14.24
N TYR A 114 7.33 7.51 13.82
CA TYR A 114 8.40 8.50 13.98
C TYR A 114 8.91 8.61 15.43
N ASN A 115 8.00 8.73 16.39
CA ASN A 115 8.36 8.80 17.80
C ASN A 115 9.01 7.51 18.31
N ASN A 116 8.67 6.36 17.73
CA ASN A 116 9.28 5.09 18.11
C ASN A 116 10.70 4.97 17.55
N TYR A 117 10.91 5.41 16.31
CA TYR A 117 12.25 5.50 15.72
C TYR A 117 13.16 6.48 16.48
N LYS A 118 12.62 7.63 16.92
CA LYS A 118 13.37 8.62 17.69
C LYS A 118 13.86 8.09 19.03
N ASN A 119 13.08 7.23 19.68
CA ASN A 119 13.37 6.70 21.01
C ASN A 119 13.82 5.23 20.96
N GLU A 120 14.51 4.84 19.88
CA GLU A 120 15.16 3.52 19.75
C GLU A 120 14.21 2.33 19.98
N GLY A 121 12.94 2.44 19.58
CA GLY A 121 11.96 1.38 19.72
C GLY A 121 11.34 1.22 21.12
N LYS A 122 11.73 2.05 22.11
CA LYS A 122 11.31 1.89 23.52
C LYS A 122 9.97 2.56 23.86
N ASN A 123 9.42 3.37 22.96
CA ASN A 123 8.24 4.19 23.25
C ASN A 123 6.93 3.41 23.19
N TRP A 124 6.88 2.34 22.40
CA TRP A 124 5.64 1.66 22.10
C TRP A 124 5.53 0.36 22.88
N ASN A 125 4.36 0.16 23.46
CA ASN A 125 4.03 -1.12 24.07
C ASN A 125 3.83 -2.19 22.98
N ILE A 126 3.93 -3.47 23.34
CA ILE A 126 3.82 -4.61 22.44
C ILE A 126 2.53 -4.59 21.60
N ASN A 127 1.42 -4.14 22.21
CA ASN A 127 0.13 -4.02 21.54
C ASN A 127 0.15 -2.94 20.45
N GLY A 128 0.87 -1.83 20.67
CA GLY A 128 1.05 -0.77 19.67
C GLY A 128 1.87 -1.26 18.48
N ASN A 129 2.96 -2.00 18.75
CA ASN A 129 3.78 -2.62 17.71
C ASN A 129 2.98 -3.63 16.90
N ALA A 130 2.21 -4.49 17.57
CA ALA A 130 1.36 -5.50 16.93
C ALA A 130 0.27 -4.87 16.06
N ALA A 131 -0.39 -3.81 16.55
CA ALA A 131 -1.40 -3.09 15.79
C ALA A 131 -0.81 -2.46 14.52
N TYR A 132 0.34 -1.80 14.63
CA TYR A 132 0.97 -1.16 13.48
C TYR A 132 1.50 -2.17 12.46
N ILE A 133 2.20 -3.21 12.89
CA ILE A 133 2.69 -4.26 11.98
C ILE A 133 1.52 -4.98 11.28
N GLY A 134 0.41 -5.22 12.01
CA GLY A 134 -0.77 -5.87 11.48
C GLY A 134 -1.61 -5.02 10.52
N LEU A 135 -1.73 -3.71 10.77
CA LEU A 135 -2.67 -2.83 10.06
C LEU A 135 -2.01 -1.90 9.05
N SER A 136 -0.74 -1.53 9.21
CA SER A 136 -0.07 -0.55 8.32
C SER A 136 -0.14 -0.95 6.84
N LYS A 137 0.16 -2.21 6.52
CA LYS A 137 0.09 -2.76 5.15
C LYS A 137 -1.34 -2.79 4.60
N LEU A 138 -2.34 -2.99 5.46
CA LEU A 138 -3.76 -2.95 5.10
C LEU A 138 -4.16 -1.54 4.70
N PHE A 139 -3.90 -0.57 5.57
CA PHE A 139 -4.25 0.83 5.32
C PHE A 139 -3.49 1.38 4.11
N TRP A 140 -2.23 1.00 3.92
CA TRP A 140 -1.46 1.35 2.74
C TRP A 140 -2.12 0.84 1.45
N GLY A 141 -2.49 -0.44 1.42
CA GLY A 141 -3.18 -1.05 0.27
C GLY A 141 -4.53 -0.39 -0.03
N ILE A 142 -5.34 -0.16 1.00
CA ILE A 142 -6.64 0.51 0.86
C ILE A 142 -6.47 1.95 0.39
N GLY A 143 -5.47 2.67 0.90
CA GLY A 143 -5.24 4.05 0.53
C GLY A 143 -4.83 4.20 -0.93
N ILE A 144 -3.88 3.39 -1.40
CA ILE A 144 -3.48 3.39 -2.82
C ILE A 144 -4.64 2.96 -3.71
N GLY A 145 -5.32 1.86 -3.37
CA GLY A 145 -6.46 1.36 -4.14
C GLY A 145 -7.61 2.36 -4.21
N GLY A 146 -7.91 3.03 -3.10
CA GLY A 146 -8.93 4.07 -3.01
C GLY A 146 -8.61 5.29 -3.89
N ILE A 147 -7.35 5.75 -3.91
CA ILE A 147 -6.92 6.84 -4.80
C ILE A 147 -7.16 6.47 -6.27
N VAL A 148 -6.79 5.26 -6.68
CA VAL A 148 -6.98 4.80 -8.06
C VAL A 148 -8.47 4.77 -8.44
N ILE A 149 -9.32 4.22 -7.56
CA ILE A 149 -10.78 4.17 -7.79
C ILE A 149 -11.37 5.59 -7.90
N ILE A 150 -10.94 6.52 -7.06
CA ILE A 150 -11.40 7.91 -7.10
C ILE A 150 -10.99 8.57 -8.42
N PHE A 151 -9.73 8.48 -8.82
CA PHE A 151 -9.27 9.05 -10.08
C PHE A 151 -9.94 8.44 -11.29
N TYR A 152 -10.23 7.14 -11.25
CA TYR A 152 -10.99 6.47 -12.30
C TYR A 152 -12.44 6.98 -12.37
N ASN A 153 -13.14 7.03 -11.23
CA ASN A 153 -14.56 7.38 -11.18
C ASN A 153 -14.84 8.87 -11.41
N TYR A 154 -13.88 9.71 -11.06
CA TYR A 154 -14.06 11.16 -11.02
C TYR A 154 -13.06 11.90 -11.91
N THR A 155 -12.95 11.46 -13.17
CA THR A 155 -12.03 12.02 -14.17
C THR A 155 -12.18 13.54 -14.35
N ASN A 156 -13.39 14.07 -14.15
CA ASN A 156 -13.70 15.50 -14.29
C ASN A 156 -13.49 16.32 -12.99
N ILE A 157 -13.29 15.69 -11.84
CA ILE A 157 -13.12 16.38 -10.54
C ILE A 157 -11.67 16.88 -10.35
N PHE A 158 -10.69 16.11 -10.83
CA PHE A 158 -9.27 16.34 -10.58
C PHE A 158 -8.46 16.62 -11.85
N PRO A 159 -8.83 17.62 -12.68
CA PRO A 159 -8.17 17.85 -13.97
C PRO A 159 -6.69 18.24 -13.81
N LEU A 160 -6.37 19.05 -12.80
CA LEU A 160 -4.99 19.50 -12.54
C LEU A 160 -4.10 18.34 -12.11
N ILE A 161 -4.53 17.59 -11.09
CA ILE A 161 -3.79 16.44 -10.54
C ILE A 161 -3.60 15.39 -11.63
N ARG A 162 -4.66 15.07 -12.40
CA ARG A 162 -4.56 14.13 -13.52
C ARG A 162 -3.55 14.60 -14.57
N LYS A 163 -3.62 15.87 -14.99
CA LYS A 163 -2.69 16.42 -15.99
C LYS A 163 -1.24 16.35 -15.50
N PHE A 164 -0.99 16.63 -14.23
CA PHE A 164 0.33 16.52 -13.62
C PHE A 164 0.82 15.07 -13.57
N LEU A 165 -0.02 14.12 -13.14
CA LEU A 165 0.35 12.70 -13.09
C LEU A 165 0.45 12.04 -14.47
N SER A 166 -0.19 12.59 -15.50
CA SER A 166 -0.11 12.07 -16.87
C SER A 166 1.08 12.59 -17.67
N LEU A 167 1.97 13.38 -17.05
CA LEU A 167 3.17 13.88 -17.73
C LEU A 167 4.12 12.72 -18.07
N GLU A 168 4.64 12.71 -19.31
CA GLU A 168 5.64 11.72 -19.75
C GLU A 168 6.96 11.80 -18.97
N LEU A 169 7.19 12.90 -18.25
CA LEU A 169 8.32 13.06 -17.33
C LEU A 169 8.39 11.92 -16.30
N TRP A 170 7.25 11.34 -15.89
CA TRP A 170 7.23 10.25 -14.92
C TRP A 170 7.77 8.93 -15.47
N THR A 171 7.73 8.72 -16.79
CA THR A 171 8.17 7.48 -17.43
C THR A 171 9.66 7.18 -17.20
N PRO A 172 10.62 8.09 -17.45
CA PRO A 172 12.03 7.82 -17.15
C PRO A 172 12.29 7.63 -15.65
N PHE A 173 11.63 8.38 -14.77
CA PHE A 173 11.77 8.21 -13.31
C PHE A 173 11.24 6.85 -12.84
N ALA A 174 10.10 6.39 -13.36
CA ALA A 174 9.56 5.07 -13.03
C ALA A 174 10.49 3.93 -13.48
N ARG A 175 11.14 4.07 -14.64
CA ARG A 175 12.14 3.10 -15.12
C ARG A 175 13.39 3.11 -14.24
N LEU A 176 13.86 4.29 -13.82
CA LEU A 176 15.02 4.42 -12.96
C LEU A 176 14.81 3.78 -11.59
N THR A 177 13.68 4.06 -10.94
CA THR A 177 13.36 3.49 -9.62
C THR A 177 13.18 1.97 -9.70
N TYR A 178 12.60 1.46 -10.78
CA TYR A 178 12.49 0.02 -11.02
C TYR A 178 13.87 -0.64 -11.18
N ASN A 179 14.77 -0.05 -11.96
CA ASN A 179 16.14 -0.57 -12.12
C ASN A 179 16.93 -0.52 -10.81
N ALA A 180 16.81 0.58 -10.05
CA ALA A 180 17.44 0.69 -8.74
C ALA A 180 16.93 -0.38 -7.75
N TYR A 181 15.62 -0.66 -7.78
CA TYR A 181 15.01 -1.73 -6.98
C TYR A 181 15.57 -3.11 -7.31
N LEU A 182 15.76 -3.44 -8.60
CA LEU A 182 16.34 -4.72 -9.02
C LEU A 182 17.81 -4.86 -8.59
N MET A 183 18.58 -3.78 -8.66
CA MET A 183 19.99 -3.79 -8.26
C MET A 183 20.18 -3.84 -6.74
N HIS A 184 19.25 -3.30 -5.96
CA HIS A 184 19.34 -3.19 -4.51
C HIS A 184 19.66 -4.51 -3.77
N PRO A 185 18.92 -5.63 -3.97
CA PRO A 185 19.22 -6.89 -3.27
C PRO A 185 20.58 -7.48 -3.67
N ILE A 186 21.02 -7.29 -4.93
CA ILE A 186 22.32 -7.75 -5.42
C ILE A 186 23.44 -7.02 -4.67
N ILE A 187 23.34 -5.69 -4.59
CA ILE A 187 24.32 -4.85 -3.90
C ILE A 187 24.35 -5.19 -2.40
N MET A 188 23.18 -5.30 -1.74
CA MET A 188 23.12 -5.69 -0.32
C MET A 188 23.76 -7.06 -0.06
N HIS A 189 23.52 -8.03 -0.94
CA HIS A 189 24.12 -9.35 -0.80
C HIS A 189 25.65 -9.29 -0.96
N LEU A 190 26.15 -8.61 -2.00
CA LEU A 190 27.59 -8.44 -2.22
C LEU A 190 28.28 -7.74 -1.06
N VAL A 191 27.69 -6.65 -0.54
CA VAL A 191 28.23 -5.92 0.60
C VAL A 191 28.26 -6.82 1.84
N ASN A 192 27.16 -7.51 2.18
CA ASN A 192 27.10 -8.40 3.34
C ASN A 192 28.06 -9.60 3.23
N SER A 193 28.28 -10.14 2.02
CA SER A 193 29.28 -11.18 1.77
C SER A 193 30.72 -10.68 1.84
N SER A 194 30.95 -9.39 1.53
CA SER A 194 32.27 -8.75 1.59
C SER A 194 32.67 -8.29 2.99
N THR A 195 31.69 -7.99 3.86
CA THR A 195 31.95 -7.65 5.26
C THR A 195 32.46 -8.88 6.00
N ARG A 196 33.71 -8.83 6.49
CA ARG A 196 34.29 -9.85 7.36
C ARG A 196 33.76 -9.72 8.79
N ILE A 197 32.46 -9.85 8.99
CA ILE A 197 31.92 -10.11 10.31
C ILE A 197 32.33 -11.55 10.62
N LEU A 198 33.19 -11.77 11.63
CA LEU A 198 33.43 -13.12 12.14
C LEU A 198 32.05 -13.70 12.47
N PHE A 199 31.66 -14.78 11.79
CA PHE A 199 30.66 -15.68 12.34
C PHE A 199 31.27 -16.20 13.65
N ASN A 200 31.00 -15.53 14.77
CA ASN A 200 31.27 -16.07 16.09
C ASN A 200 30.31 -17.24 16.26
N TYR A 201 30.73 -18.40 15.79
CA TYR A 201 30.24 -19.66 16.30
C TYR A 201 30.65 -19.69 17.77
N ASN A 202 29.82 -19.13 18.65
CA ASN A 202 29.87 -19.52 20.05
C ASN A 202 29.49 -21.00 20.06
N ALA A 203 30.49 -21.88 19.96
CA ALA A 203 30.32 -23.28 20.24
C ALA A 203 29.81 -23.35 21.69
N VAL A 204 28.51 -23.58 21.85
CA VAL A 204 27.96 -23.94 23.16
C VAL A 204 28.70 -25.21 23.57
N PRO A 205 29.48 -25.21 24.65
CA PRO A 205 30.14 -26.42 25.10
C PRO A 205 29.05 -27.40 25.50
N ILE A 206 28.99 -28.54 24.80
CA ILE A 206 28.07 -29.66 25.11
C ILE A 206 28.44 -30.30 26.47
N SER A 207 29.46 -29.79 27.18
CA SER A 207 29.94 -30.28 28.47
C SER A 207 29.02 -30.01 29.68
N PHE A 208 27.85 -29.39 29.50
CA PHE A 208 26.87 -29.18 30.59
C PHE A 208 25.67 -30.15 30.55
N LEU A 209 25.73 -31.21 29.73
CA LEU A 209 24.71 -32.26 29.66
C LEU A 209 25.25 -33.65 30.06
N ASN A 210 25.97 -33.73 31.19
CA ASN A 210 26.19 -34.98 31.93
C ASN A 210 25.71 -34.82 33.37
#